data_AF-A0AAD2D5B8-F1
#
_entry.id   AF-A0AAD2D5B8-F1
#
_cell.length_a   1.000
_cell.length_b   1.000
_cell.length_c   1.000
_cell.angle_alpha   90.00
_cell.angle_beta   90.00
_cell.angle_gamma   90.00
#
_symmetry.space_group_name_H-M   'P 1'
#
loop_
_entity.id
_entity.type
_entity.pdbx_description
1 polymer ?
#
loop_
_entity_poly.entity_id
_entity_poly.type
_entity_poly.pdbx_seq_one_letter_code
_entity_poly.pdbx_strand_id
1 'polypeptide(L)'
;MSASVGGFFKTALKRNILFTAGKCDTLKKDAIKRSLNQFQKYVSEHNYSLNRPLFDLWLTNKFWGTLTSGAGEAELQELQEAKDKLVEYNKLHQFMSYCSDLSDRTTLLMNREFANDPTNPLSIYRSSPHNEIDSLFPEIEGIIGAYYEVVDTVRDDPEWLYKVEAELGSHIAFLATSFCETSRDNLVEKSDVYKRFDMDKQKFFK
;
A
#
# COMPACT_ATOMS: atom_id res chain seq x y z
N MET A 1 22.59 7.18 -45.91
CA MET A 1 21.38 7.31 -45.07
C MET A 1 21.63 6.58 -43.75
N SER A 2 22.22 7.24 -42.75
CA SER A 2 22.26 6.70 -41.39
C SER A 2 21.16 7.41 -40.59
N ALA A 3 20.01 6.75 -40.42
CA ALA A 3 19.17 7.11 -39.29
C ALA A 3 20.04 6.87 -38.05
N SER A 4 20.38 7.93 -37.30
CA SER A 4 21.22 7.77 -36.13
C SER A 4 20.51 6.82 -35.17
N VAL A 5 21.25 5.83 -34.64
CA VAL A 5 20.71 4.82 -33.72
C VAL A 5 19.96 5.47 -32.54
N GLY A 6 20.34 6.69 -32.15
CA GLY A 6 19.66 7.50 -31.15
C GLY A 6 18.24 7.98 -31.54
N GLY A 7 17.98 8.26 -32.82
CA GLY A 7 16.65 8.66 -33.29
C GLY A 7 15.64 7.52 -33.20
N PHE A 8 16.04 6.31 -33.61
CA PHE A 8 15.18 5.12 -33.51
C PHE A 8 14.84 4.78 -32.05
N PHE A 9 15.86 4.77 -31.18
CA PHE A 9 15.67 4.52 -29.74
C PHE A 9 14.70 5.52 -29.10
N LYS A 10 14.86 6.82 -29.40
CA LYS A 10 13.99 7.87 -28.89
C LYS A 10 12.54 7.68 -29.32
N THR A 11 12.28 7.41 -30.59
CA THR A 11 10.92 7.19 -31.10
C THR A 11 10.28 5.94 -30.50
N ALA A 12 11.04 4.84 -30.40
CA ALA A 12 10.56 3.62 -29.77
C ALA A 12 10.22 3.83 -28.29
N LEU A 13 11.07 4.57 -27.56
CA LEU A 13 10.85 4.86 -26.14
C LEU A 13 9.60 5.72 -25.92
N LYS A 14 9.43 6.80 -26.70
CA LYS A 14 8.21 7.63 -26.67
C LYS A 14 6.95 6.80 -26.90
N ARG A 15 6.94 5.99 -27.97
CA ARG A 15 5.79 5.16 -28.31
C ARG A 15 5.43 4.19 -27.18
N ASN A 16 6.42 3.59 -26.54
CA ASN A 16 6.20 2.69 -25.41
C ASN A 16 5.61 3.44 -24.20
N ILE A 17 6.14 4.61 -23.85
CA ILE A 17 5.63 5.44 -22.74
C ILE A 17 4.17 5.82 -22.99
N LEU A 18 3.85 6.33 -24.18
CA LEU A 18 2.49 6.73 -24.55
C LEU A 18 1.52 5.53 -24.52
N PHE A 19 1.95 4.39 -25.04
CA PHE A 19 1.16 3.15 -25.00
C PHE A 19 0.87 2.69 -23.57
N THR A 20 1.87 2.71 -22.69
CA THR A 20 1.69 2.33 -21.28
C THR A 20 0.82 3.33 -20.54
N ALA A 21 1.02 4.63 -20.74
CA ALA A 21 0.18 5.69 -20.16
C ALA A 21 -1.28 5.56 -20.60
N GLY A 22 -1.55 5.19 -21.86
CA GLY A 22 -2.89 4.89 -22.35
C GLY A 22 -3.56 3.68 -21.69
N LYS A 23 -2.77 2.77 -21.09
CA LYS A 23 -3.27 1.61 -20.34
C LYS A 23 -3.43 1.86 -18.85
N CYS A 24 -2.88 2.95 -18.31
CA CYS A 24 -2.92 3.23 -16.88
C CYS A 24 -4.33 3.20 -16.31
N ASP A 25 -5.33 3.79 -16.97
CA ASP A 25 -6.70 3.82 -16.44
C ASP A 25 -7.33 2.42 -16.33
N THR A 26 -7.03 1.53 -17.28
CA THR A 26 -7.44 0.13 -17.22
C THR A 26 -6.73 -0.61 -16.10
N LEU A 27 -5.42 -0.39 -15.94
CA LEU A 27 -4.63 -1.01 -14.88
C LEU A 27 -5.04 -0.50 -13.49
N LYS A 28 -5.38 0.78 -13.33
CA LYS A 28 -5.94 1.34 -12.08
C LYS A 28 -7.21 0.61 -11.70
N LYS A 29 -8.15 0.44 -12.65
CA LYS A 29 -9.41 -0.27 -12.41
C LYS A 29 -9.18 -1.74 -12.05
N ASP A 30 -8.22 -2.41 -12.69
CA ASP A 30 -7.87 -3.78 -12.33
C ASP A 30 -7.27 -3.84 -10.92
N ALA A 31 -6.35 -2.93 -10.59
CA ALA A 31 -5.73 -2.84 -9.28
C ALA A 31 -6.77 -2.59 -8.17
N ILE A 32 -7.71 -1.65 -8.36
CA ILE A 32 -8.79 -1.36 -7.39
C ILE A 32 -9.66 -2.58 -7.10
N LYS A 33 -9.92 -3.42 -8.11
CA LYS A 33 -10.70 -4.65 -7.95
C LYS A 33 -9.97 -5.74 -7.16
N ARG A 34 -8.65 -5.63 -7.00
CA ARG A 34 -7.87 -6.60 -6.22
C ARG A 34 -8.00 -6.30 -4.73
N SER A 35 -7.83 -7.33 -3.93
CA SER A 35 -7.72 -7.17 -2.48
C SER A 35 -6.39 -6.49 -2.15
N LEU A 36 -6.44 -5.51 -1.24
CA LEU A 36 -5.29 -4.81 -0.67
C LEU A 36 -4.30 -5.82 -0.08
N ASN A 37 -4.81 -6.83 0.63
CA ASN A 37 -4.01 -7.79 1.38
C ASN A 37 -3.27 -8.79 0.49
N GLN A 38 -3.66 -8.91 -0.78
CA GLN A 38 -3.05 -9.82 -1.75
C GLN A 38 -2.29 -9.08 -2.86
N PHE A 39 -2.20 -7.76 -2.77
CA PHE A 39 -1.66 -6.94 -3.85
C PHE A 39 -0.20 -7.29 -4.14
N GLN A 40 0.66 -7.38 -3.12
CA GLN A 40 2.07 -7.75 -3.32
C GLN A 40 2.26 -9.12 -3.93
N LYS A 41 1.49 -10.11 -3.45
CA LYS A 41 1.51 -11.46 -3.99
C LYS A 41 1.14 -11.45 -5.48
N TYR A 42 0.07 -10.74 -5.82
CA TYR A 42 -0.37 -10.60 -7.21
C TYR A 42 0.70 -9.93 -8.09
N VAL A 43 1.31 -8.84 -7.60
CA VAL A 43 2.42 -8.16 -8.30
C VAL A 43 3.59 -9.11 -8.53
N SER A 44 3.96 -9.91 -7.54
CA SER A 44 5.06 -10.89 -7.65
C SER A 44 4.78 -11.99 -8.68
N GLU A 45 3.52 -12.42 -8.81
CA GLU A 45 3.10 -13.45 -9.76
C GLU A 45 2.95 -12.90 -11.19
N HIS A 46 2.55 -11.63 -11.33
CA HIS A 46 2.22 -10.98 -12.60
C HIS A 46 3.23 -9.89 -12.99
N ASN A 47 4.47 -10.01 -12.51
CA ASN A 47 5.61 -9.07 -12.51
C ASN A 47 5.69 -8.02 -13.63
N TYR A 48 5.20 -8.30 -14.84
CA TYR A 48 5.31 -7.40 -15.99
C TYR A 48 4.13 -6.45 -16.17
N SER A 49 2.89 -6.79 -15.84
CA SER A 49 1.74 -5.95 -16.22
C SER A 49 1.57 -4.72 -15.33
N LEU A 50 1.65 -4.91 -14.01
CA LEU A 50 1.43 -3.84 -13.03
C LEU A 50 2.68 -3.00 -12.75
N ASN A 51 3.88 -3.56 -12.90
CA ASN A 51 5.13 -2.83 -12.69
C ASN A 51 5.59 -2.06 -13.94
N ARG A 52 5.04 -2.38 -15.13
CA ARG A 52 5.46 -1.72 -16.37
C ARG A 52 5.32 -0.20 -16.32
N PRO A 53 4.19 0.37 -15.86
CA PRO A 53 4.07 1.82 -15.71
C PRO A 53 5.12 2.44 -14.77
N LEU A 54 5.53 1.73 -13.71
CA LEU A 54 6.56 2.21 -12.78
C LEU A 54 7.93 2.28 -13.47
N PHE A 55 8.26 1.26 -14.25
CA PHE A 55 9.49 1.24 -15.03
C PHE A 55 9.48 2.32 -16.13
N ASP A 56 8.35 2.50 -16.82
CA ASP A 56 8.20 3.54 -17.85
C ASP A 56 8.25 4.95 -17.23
N LEU A 57 7.74 5.15 -16.01
CA LEU A 57 7.92 6.40 -15.26
C LEU A 57 9.40 6.66 -14.94
N TRP A 58 10.12 5.63 -14.46
CA TRP A 58 11.55 5.74 -14.20
C TRP A 58 12.34 6.10 -15.46
N LEU A 59 12.04 5.45 -16.59
CA LEU A 59 12.63 5.76 -17.89
C LEU A 59 12.32 7.18 -18.33
N THR A 60 11.06 7.61 -18.17
CA THR A 60 10.60 8.96 -18.52
C THR A 60 11.37 10.01 -17.72
N ASN A 61 11.52 9.82 -16.41
CA ASN A 61 12.27 10.73 -15.54
C ASN A 61 13.76 10.75 -15.90
N LYS A 62 14.36 9.58 -16.15
CA LYS A 62 15.78 9.45 -16.46
C LYS A 62 16.15 10.07 -17.82
N PHE A 63 15.28 9.91 -18.82
CA PHE A 63 15.55 10.32 -20.20
C PHE A 63 14.71 11.52 -20.66
N TRP A 64 14.14 12.29 -19.73
CA TRP A 64 13.24 13.41 -20.05
C TRP A 64 13.85 14.41 -21.03
N GLY A 65 15.08 14.85 -20.81
CA GLY A 65 15.78 15.77 -21.71
C GLY A 65 16.00 15.20 -23.12
N THR A 66 16.27 13.89 -23.21
CA THR A 66 16.41 13.20 -24.51
C THR A 66 15.06 13.08 -25.21
N LEU A 67 13.97 12.82 -24.48
CA LEU A 67 12.62 12.71 -25.02
C LEU A 67 12.11 14.07 -25.52
N THR A 68 12.36 15.15 -24.78
CA THR A 68 11.85 16.50 -25.06
C THR A 68 12.69 17.30 -26.05
N SER A 69 13.96 16.92 -26.28
CA SER A 69 14.83 17.65 -27.21
C SER A 69 14.26 17.71 -28.63
N GLY A 70 14.04 18.91 -29.17
CA GLY A 70 13.49 19.08 -30.53
C GLY A 70 12.07 18.53 -30.73
N ALA A 71 11.32 18.29 -29.65
CA ALA A 71 9.90 17.98 -29.72
C ALA A 71 9.10 19.27 -29.94
N GLY A 72 8.02 19.20 -30.71
CA GLY A 72 7.08 20.31 -30.87
C GLY A 72 6.21 20.51 -29.61
N GLU A 73 5.55 21.66 -29.50
CA GLU A 73 4.72 22.01 -28.33
C GLU A 73 3.61 20.97 -28.06
N ALA A 74 2.91 20.52 -29.11
CA ALA A 74 1.89 19.49 -28.99
C ALA A 74 2.44 18.14 -28.49
N GLU A 75 3.64 17.76 -28.95
CA GLU A 75 4.29 16.51 -28.53
C GLU A 75 4.79 16.61 -27.08
N LEU A 76 5.28 17.78 -26.66
CA LEU A 76 5.67 18.03 -25.27
C LEU A 76 4.46 17.93 -24.34
N GLN A 77 3.32 18.48 -24.74
CA GLN A 77 2.08 18.39 -23.98
C GLN A 77 1.64 16.92 -23.83
N GLU A 78 1.61 16.15 -24.92
CA GLU A 78 1.23 14.73 -24.88
C GLU A 78 2.17 13.91 -23.96
N LEU A 79 3.48 14.16 -24.03
CA LEU A 79 4.46 13.51 -23.15
C LEU A 79 4.30 13.91 -21.69
N GLN A 80 3.93 15.16 -21.42
CA GLN A 80 3.67 15.64 -20.07
C GLN A 80 2.40 14.99 -19.49
N GLU A 81 1.31 14.95 -20.26
CA GLU A 81 0.08 14.25 -19.87
C GLU A 81 0.33 12.76 -19.61
N ALA A 82 1.12 12.10 -20.45
CA ALA A 82 1.50 10.71 -20.26
C ALA A 82 2.31 10.51 -18.97
N LYS A 83 3.27 11.41 -18.69
CA LYS A 83 4.05 11.40 -17.45
C LYS A 83 3.15 11.59 -16.22
N ASP A 84 2.20 12.50 -16.27
CA ASP A 84 1.29 12.78 -15.15
C ASP A 84 0.41 11.57 -14.84
N LYS A 85 -0.11 10.88 -15.87
CA LYS A 85 -0.82 9.60 -15.71
C LYS A 85 0.03 8.52 -15.06
N LEU A 86 1.30 8.42 -15.44
CA LEU A 86 2.24 7.46 -14.85
C LEU A 86 2.55 7.80 -13.38
N VAL A 87 2.71 9.09 -13.04
CA VAL A 87 2.91 9.56 -11.67
C VAL A 87 1.70 9.23 -10.81
N GLU A 88 0.49 9.48 -11.30
CA GLU A 88 -0.75 9.16 -10.59
C GLU A 88 -0.88 7.65 -10.36
N TYR A 89 -0.61 6.83 -11.38
CA TYR A 89 -0.58 5.37 -11.23
C TYR A 89 0.46 4.91 -10.19
N ASN A 90 1.65 5.51 -10.19
CA ASN A 90 2.68 5.18 -9.20
C ASN A 90 2.21 5.49 -7.77
N LYS A 91 1.51 6.61 -7.54
CA LYS A 91 0.93 6.92 -6.22
C LYS A 91 -0.06 5.84 -5.77
N LEU A 92 -0.97 5.43 -6.67
CA LEU A 92 -1.92 4.35 -6.39
C LEU A 92 -1.19 3.04 -6.05
N HIS A 93 -0.18 2.67 -6.85
CA HIS A 93 0.58 1.45 -6.63
C HIS A 93 1.31 1.48 -5.28
N GLN A 94 1.92 2.62 -4.92
CA GLN A 94 2.58 2.80 -3.62
C GLN A 94 1.59 2.70 -2.46
N PHE A 95 0.40 3.29 -2.60
CA PHE A 95 -0.67 3.19 -1.62
C PHE A 95 -1.11 1.74 -1.40
N MET A 96 -1.40 1.02 -2.48
CA MET A 96 -1.82 -0.38 -2.41
C MET A 96 -0.71 -1.29 -1.85
N SER A 97 0.54 -1.05 -2.24
CA SER A 97 1.72 -1.71 -1.68
C SER A 97 1.79 -1.51 -0.18
N TYR A 98 1.63 -0.27 0.30
CA TYR A 98 1.66 0.07 1.71
C TYR A 98 0.56 -0.65 2.49
N CYS A 99 -0.66 -0.66 1.97
CA CYS A 99 -1.79 -1.39 2.58
C CYS A 99 -1.52 -2.91 2.66
N SER A 100 -0.93 -3.49 1.61
CA SER A 100 -0.54 -4.91 1.61
C SER A 100 0.50 -5.21 2.68
N ASP A 101 1.55 -4.38 2.76
CA ASP A 101 2.61 -4.53 3.76
C ASP A 101 2.08 -4.36 5.19
N LEU A 102 1.14 -3.43 5.38
CA LEU A 102 0.45 -3.22 6.66
C LEU A 102 -0.37 -4.44 7.06
N SER A 103 -1.11 -5.04 6.11
CA SER A 103 -1.86 -6.28 6.35
C SER A 103 -0.93 -7.45 6.74
N ASP A 104 0.19 -7.61 6.05
CA ASP A 104 1.16 -8.67 6.33
C ASP A 104 1.79 -8.50 7.72
N ARG A 105 2.15 -7.26 8.10
CA ARG A 105 2.66 -6.93 9.43
C ARG A 105 1.61 -7.16 10.51
N THR A 106 0.36 -6.81 10.25
CA THR A 106 -0.77 -7.06 11.17
C THR A 106 -0.92 -8.55 11.43
N THR A 107 -0.90 -9.36 10.37
CA THR A 107 -0.97 -10.83 10.46
C THR A 107 0.22 -11.41 11.25
N LEU A 108 1.42 -10.87 11.05
CA LEU A 108 2.61 -11.29 11.80
C LEU A 108 2.45 -11.01 13.31
N LEU A 109 1.97 -9.82 13.69
CA LEU A 109 1.75 -9.48 15.10
C LEU A 109 0.65 -10.32 15.73
N MET A 110 -0.46 -10.54 15.02
CA MET A 110 -1.52 -11.44 15.46
C MET A 110 -0.98 -12.84 15.77
N ASN A 111 -0.14 -13.40 14.88
CA ASN A 111 0.47 -14.71 15.09
C ASN A 111 1.42 -14.74 16.30
N ARG A 112 2.14 -13.65 16.57
CA ARG A 112 3.00 -13.53 17.75
C ARG A 112 2.17 -13.47 19.02
N GLU A 113 1.08 -12.71 19.01
CA GLU A 113 0.16 -12.63 20.14
C GLU A 113 -0.49 -13.98 20.44
N PHE A 114 -1.01 -14.68 19.42
CA PHE A 114 -1.55 -16.03 19.57
C PHE A 114 -0.52 -17.04 20.08
N ALA A 115 0.77 -16.85 19.78
CA ALA A 115 1.82 -17.71 20.32
C ALA A 115 2.00 -17.55 21.83
N ASN A 116 1.55 -16.43 22.41
CA ASN A 116 1.54 -16.18 23.85
C ASN A 116 0.23 -16.55 24.55
N ASP A 117 -0.75 -17.06 23.81
CA ASP A 117 -2.05 -17.42 24.39
C ASP A 117 -1.85 -18.56 25.41
N PRO A 118 -2.16 -18.34 26.71
CA PRO A 118 -2.01 -19.36 27.74
C PRO A 118 -2.95 -20.55 27.55
N THR A 119 -3.99 -20.42 26.70
CA THR A 119 -4.89 -21.52 26.35
C THR A 119 -4.28 -22.47 25.31
N ASN A 120 -3.23 -22.05 24.59
CA ASN A 120 -2.51 -22.90 23.66
C ASN A 120 -1.46 -23.74 24.41
N PRO A 121 -1.58 -25.08 24.48
CA PRO A 121 -0.65 -25.91 25.25
C PRO A 121 0.82 -25.80 24.80
N LEU A 122 1.06 -25.34 23.58
CA LEU A 122 2.41 -25.17 23.03
C LEU A 122 3.05 -23.81 23.38
N SER A 123 2.30 -22.84 23.93
CA SER A 123 2.83 -21.51 24.28
C SER A 123 3.88 -21.57 25.40
N ILE A 124 3.75 -22.55 26.30
CA ILE A 124 4.67 -22.82 27.42
C ILE A 124 6.11 -23.06 26.92
N TYR A 125 6.27 -23.57 25.70
CA TYR A 125 7.57 -23.85 25.07
C TYR A 125 8.07 -22.71 24.16
N ARG A 126 7.32 -21.60 24.05
CA ARG A 126 7.58 -20.47 23.15
C ARG A 126 7.77 -19.15 23.89
N SER A 127 8.32 -19.19 25.11
CA SER A 127 8.71 -17.98 25.82
C SER A 127 9.87 -17.29 25.09
N SER A 128 9.61 -16.08 24.60
CA SER A 128 10.60 -15.23 23.94
C SER A 128 10.43 -13.81 24.47
N PRO A 129 11.52 -13.11 24.86
CA PRO A 129 11.45 -11.70 25.26
C PRO A 129 10.81 -10.81 24.18
N HIS A 130 10.95 -11.18 22.91
CA HIS A 130 10.33 -10.46 21.80
C HIS A 130 8.81 -10.62 21.74
N ASN A 131 8.26 -11.63 22.41
CA ASN A 131 6.82 -11.84 22.47
C ASN A 131 6.25 -11.30 23.79
N GLU A 132 7.06 -10.66 24.64
CA GLU A 132 6.54 -10.02 25.84
C GLU A 132 5.65 -8.83 25.45
N ILE A 133 4.64 -8.63 26.29
CA ILE A 133 3.63 -7.58 26.15
C ILE A 133 4.29 -6.20 25.94
N ASP A 134 5.31 -5.87 26.75
CA ASP A 134 6.01 -4.58 26.69
C ASP A 134 6.74 -4.35 25.37
N SER A 135 7.10 -5.44 24.66
CA SER A 135 7.70 -5.38 23.33
C SER A 135 6.66 -5.34 22.22
N LEU A 136 5.54 -6.07 22.37
CA LEU A 136 4.47 -6.13 21.37
C LEU A 136 3.66 -4.83 21.29
N PHE A 137 3.46 -4.16 22.42
CA PHE A 137 2.57 -3.00 22.48
C PHE A 137 2.98 -1.84 21.57
N PRO A 138 4.24 -1.37 21.58
CA PRO A 138 4.66 -0.30 20.67
C PRO A 138 4.51 -0.68 19.19
N GLU A 139 4.70 -1.97 18.86
CA GLU A 139 4.54 -2.46 17.49
C GLU A 139 3.07 -2.42 17.07
N ILE A 140 2.15 -2.85 17.94
CA ILE A 140 0.71 -2.85 17.66
C ILE A 140 0.17 -1.42 17.60
N GLU A 141 0.57 -0.55 18.52
CA GLU A 141 0.23 0.86 18.48
C GLU A 141 0.68 1.49 17.16
N GLY A 142 1.90 1.19 16.71
CA GLY A 142 2.41 1.64 15.42
C GLY A 142 1.57 1.16 14.23
N ILE A 143 1.08 -0.10 14.26
CA ILE A 143 0.20 -0.64 13.22
C ILE A 143 -1.18 0.04 13.22
N ILE A 144 -1.78 0.25 14.39
CA ILE A 144 -3.08 0.93 14.50
C ILE A 144 -2.93 2.40 14.05
N GLY A 145 -1.83 3.06 14.41
CA GLY A 145 -1.50 4.42 13.97
C GLY A 145 -1.37 4.49 12.45
N ALA A 146 -0.59 3.60 11.85
CA ALA A 146 -0.43 3.48 10.40
C ALA A 146 -1.77 3.24 9.68
N TYR A 147 -2.64 2.40 10.23
CA TYR A 147 -3.99 2.22 9.70
C TYR A 147 -4.79 3.53 9.68
N TYR A 148 -4.75 4.30 10.77
CA TYR A 148 -5.46 5.58 10.83
C TYR A 148 -4.85 6.65 9.91
N GLU A 149 -3.55 6.64 9.68
CA GLU A 149 -2.92 7.48 8.65
C GLU A 149 -3.45 7.17 7.25
N VAL A 150 -3.63 5.89 6.92
CA VAL A 150 -4.24 5.45 5.66
C VAL A 150 -5.69 5.93 5.56
N VAL A 151 -6.49 5.69 6.61
CA VAL A 151 -7.89 6.14 6.69
C VAL A 151 -7.99 7.66 6.52
N ASP A 152 -7.12 8.43 7.15
CA ASP A 152 -7.12 9.89 7.06
C ASP A 152 -6.68 10.37 5.67
N THR A 153 -5.77 9.66 5.02
CA THR A 153 -5.33 9.95 3.64
C THR A 153 -6.46 9.75 2.62
N VAL A 154 -7.35 8.78 2.83
CA VAL A 154 -8.45 8.47 1.90
C VAL A 154 -9.81 8.98 2.36
N ARG A 155 -9.86 9.80 3.42
CA ARG A 155 -11.11 10.23 4.05
C ARG A 155 -12.08 10.92 3.08
N ASP A 156 -11.55 11.67 2.12
CA ASP A 156 -12.34 12.41 1.13
C ASP A 156 -12.83 11.53 -0.03
N ASP A 157 -12.41 10.26 -0.09
CA ASP A 157 -12.82 9.29 -1.10
C ASP A 157 -13.61 8.13 -0.45
N PRO A 158 -14.96 8.16 -0.50
CA PRO A 158 -15.80 7.16 0.15
C PRO A 158 -15.57 5.73 -0.34
N GLU A 159 -15.18 5.54 -1.61
CA GLU A 159 -14.95 4.20 -2.17
C GLU A 159 -13.69 3.59 -1.57
N TRP A 160 -12.61 4.37 -1.49
CA TRP A 160 -11.37 3.94 -0.87
C TRP A 160 -11.48 3.79 0.63
N LEU A 161 -12.18 4.70 1.31
CA LEU A 161 -12.45 4.60 2.74
C LEU A 161 -13.15 3.29 3.06
N TYR A 162 -14.26 2.98 2.36
CA TYR A 162 -14.99 1.73 2.54
C TYR A 162 -14.09 0.51 2.30
N LYS A 163 -13.29 0.52 1.24
CA LYS A 163 -12.39 -0.59 0.91
C LYS A 163 -11.32 -0.80 1.98
N VAL A 164 -10.69 0.28 2.47
CA VAL A 164 -9.69 0.24 3.55
C VAL A 164 -10.31 -0.27 4.84
N GLU A 165 -11.47 0.26 5.24
CA GLU A 165 -12.17 -0.19 6.45
C GLU A 165 -12.59 -1.66 6.36
N ALA A 166 -13.10 -2.10 5.20
CA ALA A 166 -13.54 -3.48 5.01
C ALA A 166 -12.37 -4.49 5.00
N GLU A 167 -11.27 -4.17 4.31
CA GLU A 167 -10.18 -5.13 4.10
C GLU A 167 -9.08 -5.08 5.18
N LEU A 168 -8.81 -3.91 5.77
CA LEU A 168 -7.81 -3.75 6.83
C LEU A 168 -8.44 -3.62 8.21
N GLY A 169 -9.59 -2.95 8.31
CA GLY A 169 -10.21 -2.64 9.59
C GLY A 169 -10.58 -3.87 10.42
N SER A 170 -10.98 -4.97 9.78
CA SER A 170 -11.24 -6.24 10.48
C SER A 170 -10.00 -6.84 11.15
N HIS A 171 -8.85 -6.81 10.47
CA HIS A 171 -7.58 -7.28 11.03
C HIS A 171 -7.09 -6.38 12.17
N ILE A 172 -7.24 -5.07 12.02
CA ILE A 172 -6.89 -4.09 13.05
C ILE A 172 -7.78 -4.24 14.28
N ALA A 173 -9.09 -4.42 14.08
CA ALA A 173 -10.03 -4.65 15.16
C ALA A 173 -9.71 -5.93 15.92
N PHE A 174 -9.35 -7.00 15.20
CA PHE A 174 -8.92 -8.24 15.83
C PHE A 174 -7.66 -8.03 16.68
N LEU A 175 -6.61 -7.44 16.11
CA LEU A 175 -5.34 -7.19 16.79
C LEU A 175 -5.46 -6.25 18.01
N ALA A 176 -6.38 -5.29 17.96
CA ALA A 176 -6.58 -4.34 19.05
C ALA A 176 -7.49 -4.88 20.17
N THR A 177 -8.25 -5.96 19.92
CA THR A 177 -9.20 -6.55 20.89
C THR A 177 -8.78 -7.89 21.46
N SER A 178 -7.71 -8.48 20.95
CA SER A 178 -7.11 -9.73 21.43
C SER A 178 -6.48 -9.58 22.83
N PHE A 179 -6.14 -8.37 23.24
CA PHE A 179 -5.74 -8.08 24.63
C PHE A 179 -6.90 -8.19 25.63
N CYS A 180 -6.57 -8.58 26.86
CA CYS A 180 -7.54 -8.54 27.94
C CYS A 180 -8.02 -7.10 28.20
N GLU A 181 -9.28 -6.97 28.62
CA GLU A 181 -9.98 -5.70 28.79
C GLU A 181 -9.23 -4.73 29.71
N THR A 182 -8.67 -5.22 30.81
CA THR A 182 -7.88 -4.40 31.75
C THR A 182 -6.62 -3.81 31.12
N SER A 183 -5.92 -4.59 30.30
CA SER A 183 -4.75 -4.06 29.57
C SER A 183 -5.18 -3.02 28.54
N ARG A 184 -6.31 -3.25 27.86
CA ARG A 184 -6.86 -2.30 26.89
C ARG A 184 -7.28 -0.98 27.54
N ASP A 185 -7.96 -1.01 28.68
CA ASP A 185 -8.39 0.20 29.39
C ASP A 185 -7.17 1.05 29.80
N ASN A 186 -6.13 0.40 30.32
CA ASN A 186 -4.86 1.05 30.62
C ASN A 186 -4.18 1.67 29.38
N LEU A 187 -4.36 1.08 28.19
CA LEU A 187 -3.82 1.59 26.94
C LEU A 187 -4.63 2.77 26.42
N VAL A 188 -5.96 2.73 26.53
CA VAL A 188 -6.84 3.85 26.17
C VAL A 188 -6.51 5.10 26.98
N GLU A 189 -6.10 4.94 28.24
CA GLU A 189 -5.64 6.05 29.09
C GLU A 189 -4.29 6.64 28.66
N LYS A 190 -3.42 5.83 28.04
CA LYS A 190 -2.02 6.19 27.73
C LYS A 190 -1.76 6.56 26.27
N SER A 191 -2.59 6.07 25.34
CA SER A 191 -2.37 6.18 23.90
C SER A 191 -3.58 6.81 23.21
N ASP A 192 -3.33 7.93 22.52
CA ASP A 192 -4.35 8.60 21.70
C ASP A 192 -4.83 7.73 20.53
N VAL A 193 -3.96 6.86 20.01
CA VAL A 193 -4.27 5.93 18.93
C VAL A 193 -5.29 4.90 19.40
N TYR A 194 -5.07 4.30 20.58
CA TYR A 194 -6.02 3.36 21.18
C TYR A 194 -7.31 4.03 21.60
N LYS A 195 -7.25 5.27 22.09
CA LYS A 195 -8.45 6.05 22.40
C LYS A 195 -9.31 6.28 21.17
N ARG A 196 -8.69 6.61 20.02
CA ARG A 196 -9.38 6.71 18.73
C ARG A 196 -9.99 5.37 18.32
N PHE A 197 -9.22 4.29 18.43
CA PHE A 197 -9.72 2.94 18.18
C PHE A 197 -10.94 2.59 19.04
N ASP A 198 -10.89 2.87 20.34
CA ASP A 198 -11.97 2.53 21.26
C ASP A 198 -13.30 3.21 20.91
N MET A 199 -13.24 4.45 20.41
CA MET A 199 -14.40 5.18 19.90
C MET A 199 -14.95 4.59 18.59
N ASP A 200 -14.06 4.13 17.72
CA ASP A 200 -14.41 3.63 16.38
C ASP A 200 -14.76 2.14 16.35
N LYS A 201 -14.39 1.36 17.37
CA LYS A 201 -14.45 -0.12 17.37
C LYS A 201 -15.82 -0.68 16.99
N GLN A 202 -16.90 0.03 17.34
CA GLN A 202 -18.28 -0.36 17.01
C GLN A 202 -18.54 -0.50 15.51
N LYS A 203 -17.72 0.13 14.65
CA LYS A 203 -17.82 0.02 13.19
C LYS A 203 -17.46 -1.39 12.69
N PHE A 204 -16.61 -2.11 13.41
CA PHE A 204 -16.05 -3.40 12.99
C PHE A 204 -16.81 -4.63 13.52
N PHE A 205 -17.76 -4.45 14.43
CA PHE A 205 -18.52 -5.54 15.08
C PHE A 205 -20.02 -5.55 14.72
N LYS A 206 -20.40 -4.89 13.62
CA LYS A 206 -21.76 -4.91 13.07
C LYS A 206 -21.88 -5.97 11.99
#